data_AF-A0A6A0B6E2-F1
#
_entry.id   AF-A0A6A0B6E2-F1
#
_cell.length_a   1.000
_cell.length_b   1.000
_cell.length_c   1.000
_cell.angle_alpha   90.00
_cell.angle_beta   90.00
_cell.angle_gamma   90.00
#
_symmetry.space_group_name_H-M   'P 1'
#
loop_
_entity.id
_entity.type
_entity.pdbx_description
1 polymer ?
#
loop_
_entity_poly.entity_id
_entity_poly.type
_entity_poly.pdbx_seq_one_letter_code
_entity_poly.pdbx_strand_id
1 'polypeptide(L)' 'MKKVSKRKIYNIAKPHIYELEERGDLQAHNSDSEDFLDVAVWSLEKALVAAYEQGKLDAQKAYEKEKKDELKN' A
#
# COMPACT_ATOMS: atom_id res chain seq x y z
N MET A 1 3.26 -12.10 -11.59
CA MET A 1 2.96 -10.93 -10.74
C MET A 1 4.00 -10.83 -9.63
N LYS A 2 4.69 -9.70 -9.49
CA LYS A 2 5.49 -9.43 -8.27
C LYS A 2 4.51 -9.32 -7.09
N LYS A 3 4.67 -10.14 -6.05
CA LYS A 3 3.84 -10.05 -4.86
C LYS A 3 4.15 -8.73 -4.15
N VAL A 4 3.15 -7.87 -3.99
CA VAL A 4 3.30 -6.68 -3.16
C VAL A 4 3.35 -7.13 -1.70
N SER A 5 4.33 -6.64 -0.95
CA SER A 5 4.43 -6.94 0.48
C SER A 5 3.23 -6.36 1.21
N LYS A 6 2.57 -7.16 2.07
CA LYS A 6 1.48 -6.68 2.94
C LYS A 6 1.90 -5.47 3.77
N ARG A 7 3.17 -5.41 4.19
CA ARG A 7 3.74 -4.26 4.91
C ARG A 7 3.76 -2.98 4.07
N LYS A 8 4.00 -3.12 2.76
CA LYS A 8 3.99 -1.97 1.84
C LYS A 8 2.58 -1.40 1.70
N ILE A 9 1.57 -2.26 1.52
CA ILE A 9 0.16 -1.83 1.45
C ILE A 9 -0.27 -1.16 2.77
N TYR A 10 0.09 -1.75 3.91
CA TYR A 10 -0.15 -1.14 5.22
C TYR A 10 0.44 0.27 5.31
N ASN A 11 1.71 0.45 4.93
CA ASN A 11 2.38 1.75 4.99
C ASN A 11 1.77 2.79 4.05
N ILE A 12 1.13 2.36 2.95
CA ILE A 12 0.39 3.24 2.04
C ILE A 12 -0.96 3.63 2.65
N ALA A 13 -1.67 2.69 3.29
CA ALA A 13 -3.01 2.91 3.80
C ALA A 13 -3.04 3.69 5.13
N LYS A 14 -2.07 3.44 6.03
CA LYS A 14 -2.06 4.01 7.39
C LYS A 14 -2.18 5.54 7.48
N PRO A 15 -1.63 6.37 6.56
CA PRO A 15 -1.77 7.82 6.64
C PRO A 15 -3.17 8.31 6.24
N HIS A 16 -4.00 7.44 5.65
CA HIS A 16 -5.33 7.77 5.14
C HIS A 16 -6.45 7.17 5.98
N ILE A 17 -6.20 6.06 6.68
CA ILE A 17 -7.14 5.38 7.56
C ILE A 17 -6.54 5.39 8.97
N TYR A 18 -6.93 6.38 9.79
CA TYR A 18 -6.34 6.65 11.11
C TYR A 18 -6.34 5.42 12.02
N GLU A 19 -7.45 4.67 12.06
CA GLU A 19 -7.61 3.47 12.88
C GLU A 19 -6.59 2.37 12.55
N LEU A 20 -6.01 2.36 11.35
CA LEU A 20 -4.93 1.43 11.00
C LEU A 20 -3.60 1.74 11.70
N GLU A 21 -3.35 3.00 12.06
CA GLU A 21 -2.12 3.37 12.77
C GLU A 21 -2.11 2.73 14.16
N GLU A 22 -3.21 2.86 14.89
CA GLU A 22 -3.38 2.26 16.22
C GLU A 22 -3.41 0.72 16.15
N ARG A 23 -4.03 0.15 15.10
CA ARG A 23 -4.14 -1.29 14.88
C ARG A 23 -2.80 -1.97 14.51
N GLY A 24 -1.94 -1.29 13.75
CA GLY A 24 -0.57 -1.74 13.45
C GLY A 24 -0.37 -2.68 12.24
N ASP A 25 -1.43 -3.31 11.70
CA ASP A 25 -1.36 -4.13 10.48
C ASP A 25 -2.70 -4.28 9.73
N LEU A 26 -2.74 -5.20 8.74
CA LEU A 26 -3.92 -5.55 7.91
C LEU A 26 -4.31 -7.06 8.04
N GLN A 27 -3.83 -7.76 9.07
CA GLN A 27 -4.13 -9.17 9.33
C GLN A 27 -5.44 -9.29 10.07
N ALA A 28 -6.25 -10.34 9.88
CA ALA A 28 -7.44 -10.55 10.73
C ALA A 28 -7.02 -10.81 12.18
N HIS A 29 -7.67 -10.14 13.14
CA HIS A 29 -7.46 -10.37 14.56
C HIS A 29 -8.54 -11.27 15.18
N ASN A 30 -9.61 -11.55 14.43
CA ASN A 30 -10.81 -12.26 14.88
C ASN A 30 -11.50 -11.52 16.03
N SER A 31 -11.57 -10.20 15.91
CA SER A 31 -12.20 -9.30 16.88
C SER A 31 -13.01 -8.27 16.10
N ASP A 32 -14.33 -8.23 16.31
CA ASP A 32 -15.20 -7.37 15.52
C ASP A 32 -14.76 -5.90 15.61
N SER A 33 -14.40 -5.43 16.80
CA SER A 33 -13.94 -4.05 17.00
C SER A 33 -12.58 -3.74 16.37
N GLU A 34 -11.75 -4.75 16.10
CA GLU A 34 -10.45 -4.56 15.45
C GLU A 34 -10.50 -4.84 13.95
N ASP A 35 -11.45 -5.64 13.48
CA ASP A 35 -11.56 -6.07 12.08
C ASP A 35 -12.59 -5.27 11.27
N PHE A 36 -13.57 -4.63 11.91
CA PHE A 36 -14.57 -3.77 11.26
C PHE A 36 -14.34 -2.30 11.60
N LEU A 37 -13.43 -1.69 10.86
CA LEU A 37 -13.05 -0.28 10.98
C LEU A 37 -14.13 0.66 10.44
N ASP A 38 -14.38 1.77 11.15
CA ASP A 38 -15.32 2.82 10.76
C ASP A 38 -14.63 3.83 9.83
N VAL A 39 -14.48 3.42 8.56
CA VAL A 39 -13.74 4.19 7.57
C VAL A 39 -14.66 5.05 6.70
N ALA A 40 -14.42 6.36 6.69
CA ALA A 40 -15.09 7.24 5.75
C ALA A 40 -14.74 6.92 4.29
N VAL A 41 -15.72 7.01 3.38
CA VAL A 41 -15.55 6.66 1.95
C VAL A 41 -14.41 7.44 1.28
N TRP A 42 -14.22 8.73 1.62
CA TRP A 42 -13.12 9.54 1.09
C TRP A 42 -11.74 9.10 1.60
N SER A 43 -11.65 8.50 2.78
CA SER A 43 -10.40 7.96 3.32
C SER A 43 -10.01 6.70 2.59
N LEU A 44 -11.00 5.84 2.30
CA LEU A 44 -10.82 4.66 1.45
C LEU A 44 -10.36 5.06 0.03
N GLU A 45 -11.01 6.05 -0.57
CA GLU A 45 -10.62 6.59 -1.89
C GLU A 45 -9.15 7.03 -1.91
N LYS A 46 -8.73 7.84 -0.93
CA LYS A 46 -7.34 8.32 -0.82
C LYS A 46 -6.34 7.16 -0.70
N ALA A 47 -6.64 6.15 0.11
CA ALA A 47 -5.78 4.97 0.26
C ALA A 47 -5.64 4.19 -1.07
N LEU A 48 -6.74 4.04 -1.82
CA LEU A 48 -6.73 3.36 -3.12
C LEU A 48 -5.95 4.14 -4.18
N VAL A 49 -6.12 5.46 -4.25
CA VAL A 49 -5.36 6.34 -5.15
C VAL A 49 -3.88 6.27 -4.83
N ALA A 50 -3.50 6.39 -3.55
CA ALA A 50 -2.10 6.29 -3.13
C ALA A 50 -1.48 4.93 -3.49
N ALA A 51 -2.22 3.83 -3.35
CA ALA A 51 -1.75 2.50 -3.75
C ALA A 51 -1.53 2.40 -5.27
N TYR A 52 -2.44 2.96 -6.07
CA TYR A 52 -2.32 3.01 -7.51
C TYR A 52 -1.10 3.82 -7.97
N GLU A 53 -0.93 5.03 -7.42
CA GLU A 53 0.20 5.91 -7.73
C GLU A 53 1.54 5.26 -7.35
N GLN A 54 1.61 4.64 -6.16
CA GLN A 54 2.80 3.92 -5.75
C GLN A 54 3.13 2.75 -6.70
N GLY A 55 2.11 2.04 -7.20
CA GLY A 55 2.28 1.00 -8.20
C GLY A 55 2.86 1.52 -9.52
N LYS A 56 2.39 2.68 -10.00
CA LYS A 56 2.95 3.34 -11.19
C LYS A 56 4.42 3.72 -10.99
N LEU A 57 4.75 4.30 -9.84
CA LEU A 57 6.13 4.67 -9.51
C LEU A 57 7.06 3.45 -9.45
N ASP A 58 6.59 2.34 -8.88
CA ASP A 58 7.36 1.09 -8.83
C ASP A 58 7.65 0.54 -10.23
N ALA A 59 6.65 0.57 -11.12
CA ALA A 59 6.79 0.12 -12.51
C ALA A 59 7.80 0.98 -13.27
N GLN A 60 7.71 2.31 -13.12
CA GLN A 60 8.64 3.25 -13.72
C GLN A 60 10.09 3.01 -13.23
N LYS A 61 10.28 2.84 -11.92
CA LYS A 61 11.60 2.54 -11.34
C LYS A 61 12.18 1.22 -11.83
N ALA A 62 11.33 0.20 -12.01
CA ALA A 62 11.76 -1.10 -12.53
C ALA A 62 12.28 -0.96 -13.96
N TYR A 63 11.54 -0.24 -14.82
CA TYR A 63 11.95 0.04 -16.20
C TYR A 63 13.26 0.82 -16.28
N GLU A 64 13.41 1.86 -15.47
CA GLU A 64 14.65 2.66 -15.41
C GLU A 64 15.85 1.85 -14.92
N LYS A 65 15.63 0.92 -14.00
CA LYS A 65 16.68 0.02 -13.53
C LYS A 65 17.13 -0.93 -14.63
N GLU A 66 16.18 -1.56 -15.33
CA GLU A 66 16.46 -2.49 -16.44
C GLU A 66 17.27 -1.78 -17.53
N LYS A 67 16.87 -0.57 -17.95
CA LYS A 67 17.65 0.23 -18.91
C LYS A 67 19.06 0.58 -18.43
N LYS A 68 19.23 0.88 -17.15
CA LYS A 68 20.56 1.20 -16.59
C LYS A 68 21.46 -0.02 -16.53
N ASP A 69 20.90 -1.20 -16.28
CA ASP A 69 21.64 -2.45 -16.25
C ASP A 69 22.02 -2.89 -17.69
N GLU A 70 21.17 -2.64 -18.69
CA GLU A 70 21.49 -2.81 -20.12
C GLU A 70 22.64 -1.91 -20.59
N LEU A 71 22.67 -0.64 -20.17
CA LEU A 71 23.73 0.31 -20.55
C LEU A 71 25.11 0.03 -19.92
N LYS A 72 25.15 -0.82 -18.88
CA LYS A 72 26.37 -1.17 -18.14
C LYS A 72 27.02 -2.48 -18.58
N ASN A 73 26.34 -3.23 -19.44
CA ASN A 73 26.84 -4.44 -20.08
C ASN A 73 27.35 -4.12 -21.49
#